data_AF-A0A6L2KGD6-F1
#
_entry.id   AF-A0A6L2KGD6-F1
#
_cell.length_a   1.000
_cell.length_b   1.000
_cell.length_c   1.000
_cell.angle_alpha   90.00
_cell.angle_beta   90.00
_cell.angle_gamma   90.00
#
_symmetry.space_group_name_H-M   'P 1'
#
loop_
_entity.id
_entity.type
_entity.pdbx_description
1 polymer ?
#
loop_
_entity_poly.entity_id
_entity_poly.type
_entity_poly.pdbx_seq_one_letter_code
_entity_poly.pdbx_strand_id
1 'polypeptide(L)'
;MRDENPIRTLGEYSKPSHEGYKNTSELVVGNNVVHLRSDTIWERMRLRLFYFFLCDQASNWLKRLSAGSITTWEDLTTRFLAQFFPLGRIAKLCNDIMMFQQQHGESLSEAWTRFKDLLQKVPHHGIDLWLQIQIFYDRIDDSLKRTIDFSGGGQLRRMSSERAWIAIEELA
;
A
#
# COMPACT_ATOMS: atom_id res chain seq x y z
N MET A 1 -9.24 -1.45 -28.53
CA MET A 1 -7.94 -0.97 -28.04
C MET A 1 -8.21 0.11 -27.01
N ARG A 2 -8.11 -0.26 -25.73
CA ARG A 2 -8.28 0.66 -24.60
C ARG A 2 -6.90 0.74 -23.97
N ASP A 3 -6.27 1.91 -24.07
CA ASP A 3 -5.02 2.19 -23.36
C ASP A 3 -5.37 2.34 -21.87
N GLU A 4 -5.08 1.28 -21.11
CA GLU A 4 -5.13 1.31 -19.66
C GLU A 4 -3.96 2.14 -19.16
N ASN A 5 -4.29 3.28 -18.56
CA ASN A 5 -3.33 4.16 -17.91
C ASN A 5 -2.85 3.45 -16.63
N PRO A 6 -1.58 3.07 -16.49
CA PRO A 6 -1.11 2.36 -15.31
C PRO A 6 -1.24 3.28 -14.09
N ILE A 7 -1.92 2.79 -13.04
CA ILE A 7 -2.07 3.48 -11.77
C ILE A 7 -0.66 3.65 -11.17
N ARG A 8 -0.11 4.86 -11.28
CA ARG A 8 1.21 5.17 -10.72
C ARG A 8 1.13 5.24 -9.20
N THR A 9 2.06 4.59 -8.51
CA THR A 9 2.13 4.60 -7.04
C THR A 9 2.82 5.87 -6.55
N LEU A 10 2.52 6.32 -5.32
CA LEU A 10 3.12 7.53 -4.72
C LEU A 10 4.67 7.48 -4.70
N GLY A 11 5.25 6.27 -4.63
CA GLY A 11 6.70 6.04 -4.71
C GLY A 11 7.31 6.32 -6.08
N GLU A 12 6.53 6.24 -7.17
CA GLU A 12 7.02 6.52 -8.54
C GLU A 12 7.14 8.02 -8.82
N TYR A 13 6.39 8.86 -8.09
CA TYR A 13 6.55 10.32 -8.09
C TYR A 13 7.74 10.80 -7.24
N SER A 14 8.42 9.89 -6.54
CA SER A 14 9.59 10.20 -5.71
C SER A 14 10.91 10.08 -6.47
N LYS A 15 10.90 9.54 -7.70
CA LYS A 15 12.08 9.55 -8.57
C LYS A 15 12.11 10.88 -9.34
N PRO A 16 13.21 11.65 -9.29
CA PRO A 16 13.33 12.83 -10.13
C PRO A 16 13.35 12.37 -11.59
N SER A 17 12.27 12.66 -12.31
CA SER A 17 12.28 12.60 -13.77
C SER A 17 13.02 13.85 -14.26
N HIS A 18 14.06 13.63 -15.05
CA HIS A 18 14.92 14.62 -15.71
C HIS A 18 16.00 15.30 -14.85
N GLU A 19 17.18 14.67 -14.90
CA GLU A 19 18.45 15.34 -15.12
C GLU A 19 18.27 16.49 -16.16
N GLY A 20 18.37 17.75 -15.72
CA GLY A 20 18.60 18.88 -16.64
C GLY A 20 17.81 20.18 -16.46
N TYR A 21 16.65 20.22 -15.79
CA TYR A 21 15.86 21.47 -15.71
C TYR A 21 16.01 22.21 -14.38
N LYS A 22 17.01 23.09 -14.29
CA LYS A 22 17.01 24.19 -13.32
C LYS A 22 16.11 25.32 -13.83
N ASN A 23 14.80 25.21 -13.59
CA ASN A 23 13.88 26.31 -13.87
C ASN A 23 13.75 27.20 -12.63
N THR A 24 14.62 28.20 -12.53
CA THR A 24 14.42 29.34 -11.63
C THR A 24 13.36 30.25 -12.25
N SER A 25 12.13 30.17 -11.73
CA SER A 25 11.12 31.19 -12.02
C SER A 25 11.41 32.39 -11.13
N GLU A 26 11.91 33.47 -11.73
CA GLU A 26 12.08 34.75 -11.04
C GLU A 26 10.72 35.46 -10.94
N LEU A 27 10.26 35.75 -9.72
CA LEU A 27 9.16 36.68 -9.47
C LEU A 27 9.75 37.90 -8.79
N VAL A 28 9.76 39.03 -9.49
CA VAL A 28 10.18 40.32 -8.96
C VAL A 28 9.05 40.89 -8.10
N VAL A 29 9.25 40.94 -6.78
CA VAL A 29 8.41 41.69 -5.84
C VAL A 29 9.28 42.82 -5.27
N GLY A 30 9.25 43.99 -5.92
CA GLY A 30 10.12 45.12 -5.58
C GLY A 30 11.60 44.87 -5.91
N ASN A 31 12.52 45.55 -5.20
CA ASN A 31 13.97 45.51 -5.46
C ASN A 31 14.69 44.26 -4.90
N ASN A 32 13.95 43.23 -4.47
CA ASN A 32 14.52 42.02 -3.89
C ASN A 32 14.25 40.82 -4.81
N VAL A 33 15.30 40.23 -5.35
CA VAL A 33 15.23 38.93 -6.05
C VAL A 33 15.21 37.85 -4.98
N VAL A 34 14.02 37.31 -4.68
CA VAL A 34 13.89 36.13 -3.83
C VAL A 34 14.03 34.89 -4.72
N HIS A 35 15.14 34.17 -4.59
CA HIS A 35 15.28 32.84 -5.18
C HIS A 35 14.30 31.88 -4.49
N LEU A 36 13.06 31.82 -4.98
CA LEU A 36 12.14 30.77 -4.61
C LEU A 36 12.61 29.48 -5.28
N ARG A 37 13.44 28.73 -4.56
CA ARG A 37 13.86 27.39 -4.97
C ARG A 37 12.60 26.59 -5.33
N SER A 38 12.52 26.11 -6.57
CA SER A 38 11.36 25.39 -7.14
C SER A 38 10.83 24.30 -6.19
N ASP A 39 11.75 23.64 -5.49
CA ASP A 39 11.50 22.67 -4.43
C ASP A 39 10.47 23.17 -3.38
N THR A 40 10.56 24.44 -2.96
CA THR A 40 9.66 25.04 -1.95
C THR A 40 8.24 25.34 -2.44
N ILE A 41 8.06 25.52 -3.76
CA ILE A 41 6.74 25.73 -4.36
C ILE A 41 6.05 24.38 -4.51
N TRP A 42 6.78 23.37 -4.98
CA TRP A 42 6.26 22.01 -5.12
C TRP A 42 5.91 21.38 -3.78
N GLU A 43 6.72 21.57 -2.74
CA GLU A 43 6.38 21.11 -1.40
C GLU A 43 5.09 21.76 -0.88
N ARG A 44 4.94 23.09 -1.05
CA ARG A 44 3.71 23.79 -0.65
C ARG A 44 2.48 23.34 -1.45
N MET A 45 2.63 23.05 -2.74
CA MET A 45 1.55 22.49 -3.55
C MET A 45 1.17 21.08 -3.10
N ARG A 46 2.15 20.22 -2.82
CA ARG A 46 1.92 18.86 -2.30
C ARG A 46 1.17 18.86 -0.97
N LEU A 47 1.57 19.72 -0.03
CA LEU A 47 0.89 19.88 1.26
C LEU A 47 -0.57 20.31 1.08
N ARG A 48 -0.85 21.27 0.18
CA ARG A 48 -2.22 21.74 -0.11
C ARG A 48 -3.08 20.68 -0.78
N LEU A 49 -2.54 19.97 -1.76
CA LEU A 49 -3.24 18.89 -2.45
C LEU A 49 -3.56 17.76 -1.48
N PHE A 50 -2.60 17.37 -0.63
CA PHE A 50 -2.83 16.34 0.38
C PHE A 50 -4.00 16.69 1.30
N TYR A 51 -4.07 17.93 1.80
CA TYR A 51 -5.21 18.41 2.60
C TYR A 51 -6.56 18.21 1.91
N PHE A 52 -6.61 18.41 0.58
CA PHE A 52 -7.84 18.21 -0.21
C PHE A 52 -8.25 16.74 -0.33
N PHE A 53 -7.28 15.81 -0.35
CA PHE A 53 -7.55 14.37 -0.42
C PHE A 53 -7.91 13.73 0.93
N LEU A 54 -7.83 14.47 2.05
CA LEU A 54 -8.15 13.93 3.36
C LEU A 54 -9.66 13.93 3.62
N CYS A 55 -10.21 12.76 3.93
CA CYS A 55 -11.58 12.62 4.42
C CYS A 55 -11.66 12.71 5.95
N ASP A 56 -12.76 13.28 6.45
CA ASP A 56 -13.25 13.27 7.84
C ASP A 56 -12.17 13.21 8.93
N GLN A 57 -11.83 11.99 9.35
CA GLN A 57 -10.93 11.72 10.47
C GLN A 57 -9.51 12.24 10.22
N ALA A 58 -9.00 12.09 9.00
CA ALA A 58 -7.68 12.55 8.62
C ALA A 58 -7.61 14.08 8.50
N SER A 59 -8.64 14.70 7.92
CA SER A 59 -8.74 16.16 7.84
C SER A 59 -8.84 16.78 9.25
N ASN A 60 -9.66 16.19 10.11
CA ASN A 60 -9.82 16.63 11.50
C ASN A 60 -8.53 16.46 12.32
N TRP A 61 -7.76 15.39 12.09
CA TRP A 61 -6.45 15.23 12.72
C TRP A 61 -5.49 16.34 12.30
N LEU A 62 -5.38 16.62 11.00
CA LEU A 62 -4.46 17.64 10.49
C LEU A 62 -4.83 19.05 11.02
N LYS A 63 -6.13 19.34 11.18
CA LYS A 63 -6.63 20.60 11.76
C LYS A 63 -6.34 20.77 13.26
N ARG A 64 -6.15 19.67 14.01
CA ARG A 64 -5.83 19.72 15.44
C ARG A 64 -4.35 20.01 15.71
N LEU A 65 -3.48 19.86 14.72
CA LEU A 65 -2.07 20.19 14.85
C LEU A 65 -1.88 21.71 14.89
N SER A 66 -0.89 22.19 15.64
CA SER A 66 -0.63 23.62 15.74
C SER A 66 -0.20 24.20 14.37
N ALA A 67 -0.63 25.43 14.08
CA ALA A 67 -0.26 26.12 12.86
C ALA A 67 1.28 26.22 12.76
N GLY A 68 1.83 25.81 11.62
CA GLY A 68 3.28 25.79 11.39
C GLY A 68 4.04 24.62 12.03
N SER A 69 3.35 23.66 12.65
CA SER A 69 4.00 22.44 13.19
C SER A 69 4.51 21.48 12.14
N ILE A 70 3.93 21.52 10.93
CA ILE A 70 4.32 20.74 9.76
C ILE A 70 4.66 21.73 8.65
N THR A 71 5.94 21.77 8.27
CA THR A 71 6.45 22.70 7.25
C THR A 71 7.03 21.98 6.02
N THR A 72 7.31 20.68 6.13
CA THR A 72 7.87 19.86 5.05
C THR A 72 6.96 18.68 4.73
N TRP A 73 7.09 18.15 3.51
CA TRP A 73 6.37 16.95 3.10
C TRP A 73 6.76 15.73 3.94
N GLU A 74 8.04 15.59 4.26
CA GLU A 74 8.57 14.49 5.06
C GLU A 74 8.00 14.47 6.49
N ASP A 75 7.88 15.62 7.15
CA ASP A 75 7.29 15.69 8.49
C ASP A 75 5.79 15.38 8.46
N LEU A 76 5.08 15.85 7.42
CA LEU A 76 3.67 15.50 7.21
C LEU A 76 3.47 14.00 7.05
N THR A 77 4.22 13.37 6.14
CA THR A 77 4.08 11.94 5.86
C THR A 77 4.47 11.10 7.06
N THR A 78 5.56 11.44 7.74
CA THR A 78 6.01 10.73 8.94
C THR A 78 4.95 10.74 10.04
N ARG A 79 4.38 11.91 10.35
CA ARG A 79 3.35 12.02 11.38
C ARG A 79 2.03 11.39 10.96
N PHE A 80 1.66 11.51 9.69
CA PHE A 80 0.45 10.87 9.16
C PHE A 80 0.55 9.34 9.24
N LEU A 81 1.68 8.78 8.82
CA LEU A 81 1.94 7.35 8.93
C LEU A 81 1.98 6.91 10.40
N ALA A 82 2.64 7.66 11.29
CA ALA A 82 2.64 7.34 12.72
C ALA A 82 1.23 7.34 13.32
N GLN A 83 0.38 8.29 12.92
CA GLN A 83 -0.98 8.42 13.43
C GLN A 83 -1.93 7.34 12.90
N PHE A 84 -1.91 7.07 11.60
CA PHE A 84 -2.91 6.24 10.93
C PHE A 84 -2.42 4.82 10.63
N PHE A 85 -1.10 4.64 10.55
CA PHE A 85 -0.43 3.38 10.24
C PHE A 85 0.77 3.14 11.18
N PRO A 86 0.55 3.13 12.51
CA PRO A 86 1.66 2.96 13.46
C PRO A 86 2.41 1.65 13.19
N LEU A 87 3.74 1.71 13.22
CA LEU A 87 4.62 0.58 12.88
C LEU A 87 4.27 -0.71 13.65
N GLY A 88 3.87 -0.60 14.92
CA GLY A 88 3.42 -1.76 15.71
C GLY A 88 2.16 -2.43 15.17
N ARG A 89 1.21 -1.67 14.60
CA ARG A 89 0.01 -2.22 13.96
C ARG A 89 0.36 -2.91 12.64
N ILE A 90 1.24 -2.30 11.84
CA ILE A 90 1.74 -2.92 10.60
C ILE A 90 2.46 -4.24 10.93
N ALA A 91 3.39 -4.22 11.89
CA ALA A 91 4.13 -5.41 12.31
C ALA A 91 3.19 -6.52 12.81
N LYS A 92 2.17 -6.17 13.59
CA LYS A 92 1.14 -7.12 14.03
C LYS A 92 0.38 -7.73 12.84
N LEU A 93 -0.09 -6.90 11.91
CA LEU A 93 -0.82 -7.40 10.74
C LEU A 93 0.07 -8.29 9.84
N CYS A 94 1.33 -7.92 9.63
CA CYS A 94 2.29 -8.77 8.93
C CYS A 94 2.50 -10.10 9.65
N ASN A 95 2.60 -10.09 10.98
CA ASN A 95 2.69 -11.31 11.78
C ASN A 95 1.41 -12.16 11.67
N ASP A 96 0.24 -11.53 11.70
CA ASP A 96 -1.06 -12.21 11.54
C ASP A 96 -1.18 -12.86 10.15
N ILE A 97 -0.61 -12.26 9.10
CA ILE A 97 -0.50 -12.87 7.77
C ILE A 97 0.46 -14.07 7.81
N MET A 98 1.68 -13.89 8.32
CA MET A 98 2.72 -14.94 8.36
C MET A 98 2.33 -16.15 9.23
N MET A 99 1.57 -15.91 10.28
CA MET A 99 1.07 -16.90 11.24
C MET A 99 -0.39 -17.27 10.96
N PHE A 100 -0.91 -16.96 9.78
CA PHE A 100 -2.24 -17.38 9.39
C PHE A 100 -2.40 -18.89 9.62
N GLN A 101 -3.57 -19.30 10.10
CA GLN A 101 -3.93 -20.70 10.30
C GLN A 101 -5.43 -20.81 10.09
N GLN A 102 -5.87 -21.85 9.39
CA GLN A 102 -7.29 -22.18 9.29
C GLN A 102 -7.83 -22.51 10.69
N GLN A 103 -9.01 -22.00 11.02
CA GLN A 103 -9.70 -22.28 12.27
C GLN A 103 -10.43 -23.63 12.20
N HIS A 104 -10.66 -24.24 13.36
CA HIS A 104 -11.36 -25.53 13.41
C HIS A 104 -12.79 -25.40 12.86
N GLY A 105 -13.11 -26.19 11.83
CA GLY A 105 -14.42 -26.17 11.17
C GLY A 105 -14.63 -25.04 10.16
N GLU A 106 -13.62 -24.18 9.94
CA GLU A 106 -13.67 -23.11 8.94
C GLU A 106 -13.60 -23.69 7.53
N SER A 107 -14.48 -23.26 6.64
CA SER A 107 -14.47 -23.66 5.24
C SER A 107 -13.33 -22.99 4.45
N LEU A 108 -13.04 -23.49 3.25
CA LEU A 108 -12.05 -22.86 2.35
C LEU A 108 -12.42 -21.40 2.03
N SER A 109 -13.70 -21.14 1.78
CA SER A 109 -14.24 -19.81 1.48
C SER A 109 -13.98 -18.80 2.58
N GLU A 110 -14.30 -19.18 3.81
CA GLU A 110 -14.13 -18.36 5.00
C GLU A 110 -12.66 -18.09 5.28
N ALA A 111 -11.82 -19.13 5.24
CA ALA A 111 -10.38 -19.01 5.43
C ALA A 111 -9.75 -18.10 4.36
N TRP A 112 -10.11 -18.29 3.09
CA TRP A 112 -9.58 -17.51 1.98
C TRP A 112 -9.99 -16.03 2.05
N THR A 113 -11.26 -15.77 2.37
CA THR A 113 -11.77 -14.41 2.58
C THR A 113 -11.03 -13.71 3.73
N ARG A 114 -10.86 -14.41 4.86
CA ARG A 114 -10.13 -13.87 6.02
C ARG A 114 -8.67 -13.58 5.70
N PHE A 115 -8.02 -14.43 4.89
CA PHE A 115 -6.66 -14.19 4.44
C PHE A 115 -6.56 -12.95 3.54
N LYS A 116 -7.45 -12.80 2.55
CA LYS A 116 -7.51 -11.61 1.69
C LYS A 116 -7.78 -10.33 2.48
N ASP A 117 -8.66 -10.38 3.48
CA ASP A 117 -8.92 -9.26 4.38
C ASP A 117 -7.70 -8.83 5.19
N LEU A 118 -6.82 -9.77 5.57
CA LEU A 118 -5.56 -9.45 6.23
C LEU A 118 -4.58 -8.75 5.27
N LEU A 119 -4.48 -9.23 4.03
CA LEU A 119 -3.63 -8.62 3.00
C LEU A 119 -4.08 -7.18 2.69
N GLN A 120 -5.39 -6.94 2.54
CA GLN A 120 -5.93 -5.60 2.25
C GLN A 120 -5.69 -4.59 3.36
N LYS A 121 -5.55 -5.03 4.62
CA LYS A 121 -5.25 -4.14 5.77
C LYS A 121 -3.83 -3.59 5.74
N VAL A 122 -2.93 -4.15 4.92
CA VAL A 122 -1.53 -3.70 4.79
C VAL A 122 -1.22 -3.46 3.31
N PRO A 123 -1.63 -2.32 2.73
CA PRO A 123 -1.50 -2.06 1.28
C PRO A 123 -0.06 -2.06 0.76
N HIS A 124 0.95 -2.00 1.64
CA HIS A 124 2.37 -2.11 1.31
C HIS A 124 3.05 -3.20 2.15
N HIS A 125 2.46 -4.38 2.24
CA HIS A 125 3.04 -5.50 3.01
C HIS A 125 4.37 -6.02 2.44
N GLY A 126 4.68 -5.78 1.16
CA GLY A 126 5.92 -6.25 0.52
C GLY A 126 6.01 -7.77 0.33
N ILE A 127 4.99 -8.51 0.75
CA ILE A 127 4.86 -9.95 0.54
C ILE A 127 4.51 -10.25 -0.93
N ASP A 128 5.39 -10.95 -1.63
CA ASP A 128 5.17 -11.39 -3.01
C ASP A 128 3.99 -12.36 -3.13
N LEU A 129 3.34 -12.38 -4.30
CA LEU A 129 2.18 -13.25 -4.57
C LEU A 129 2.48 -14.73 -4.31
N TRP A 130 3.66 -15.22 -4.73
CA TRP A 130 4.07 -16.62 -4.51
C TRP A 130 4.10 -16.98 -3.02
N LEU A 131 4.59 -16.05 -2.19
CA LEU A 131 4.71 -16.24 -0.74
C LEU A 131 3.34 -16.15 -0.07
N GLN A 132 2.43 -15.29 -0.55
CA GLN A 132 1.05 -15.24 -0.07
C GLN A 132 0.34 -16.59 -0.29
N ILE A 133 0.46 -17.16 -1.49
CA ILE A 133 -0.10 -18.48 -1.81
C ILE A 133 0.52 -19.57 -0.93
N GLN A 134 1.84 -19.54 -0.76
CA GLN A 134 2.52 -20.54 0.06
C GLN A 134 2.10 -20.46 1.53
N ILE A 135 2.03 -19.25 2.11
CA ILE A 135 1.56 -19.04 3.48
C ILE A 135 0.16 -19.63 3.65
N PHE A 136 -0.77 -19.32 2.74
CA PHE A 136 -2.12 -19.84 2.83
C PHE A 136 -2.14 -21.37 2.72
N TYR A 137 -1.52 -21.92 1.67
CA TYR A 137 -1.52 -23.36 1.40
C TYR A 137 -0.88 -24.17 2.54
N ASP A 138 0.23 -23.70 3.13
CA ASP A 138 0.90 -24.40 4.22
C ASP A 138 0.11 -24.39 5.55
N ARG A 139 -0.96 -23.59 5.64
CA ARG A 139 -1.68 -23.26 6.88
C ARG A 139 -3.15 -23.66 6.90
N ILE A 140 -3.63 -24.24 5.80
CA ILE A 140 -4.91 -24.94 5.72
C ILE A 140 -4.72 -26.43 5.99
N ASP A 141 -5.82 -27.11 6.34
CA ASP A 141 -5.86 -28.53 6.64
C ASP A 141 -5.60 -29.40 5.40
N ASP A 142 -5.22 -30.66 5.64
CA ASP A 142 -4.88 -31.59 4.56
C ASP A 142 -6.08 -32.02 3.71
N SER A 143 -7.32 -31.78 4.18
CA SER A 143 -8.51 -32.01 3.38
C SER A 143 -8.64 -30.93 2.31
N LEU A 144 -8.52 -29.67 2.68
CA LEU A 144 -8.57 -28.53 1.77
C LEU A 144 -7.38 -28.51 0.81
N LYS A 145 -6.17 -28.86 1.28
CA LYS A 145 -5.01 -29.04 0.38
C LYS A 145 -5.30 -30.03 -0.73
N ARG A 146 -5.91 -31.18 -0.40
CA ARG A 146 -6.28 -32.20 -1.40
C ARG A 146 -7.33 -31.69 -2.38
N THR A 147 -8.32 -30.92 -1.91
CA THR A 147 -9.32 -30.29 -2.80
C THR A 147 -8.65 -29.33 -3.79
N ILE A 148 -7.74 -28.48 -3.29
CA ILE A 148 -6.99 -27.53 -4.11
C ILE A 148 -6.08 -28.26 -5.09
N ASP A 149 -5.33 -29.26 -4.64
CA ASP A 149 -4.46 -30.04 -5.51
C ASP A 149 -5.26 -30.77 -6.59
N PHE A 150 -6.40 -31.38 -6.26
CA PHE A 150 -7.26 -32.05 -7.23
C PHE A 150 -7.73 -31.09 -8.34
N SER A 151 -8.22 -29.90 -7.96
CA SER A 151 -8.61 -28.86 -8.92
C SER A 151 -7.42 -28.40 -9.78
N GLY A 152 -6.24 -28.28 -9.17
CA GLY A 152 -4.99 -27.88 -9.82
C GLY A 152 -4.31 -28.96 -10.65
N GLY A 153 -4.95 -30.11 -10.90
CA GLY A 153 -4.34 -31.22 -11.66
C GLY A 153 -3.26 -31.99 -10.88
N GLY A 154 -3.37 -31.99 -9.56
CA GLY A 154 -2.54 -32.70 -8.59
C GLY A 154 -1.26 -31.97 -8.16
N GLN A 155 -1.05 -30.72 -8.56
CA GLN A 155 0.27 -30.08 -8.45
C GLN A 155 0.20 -28.56 -8.25
N LEU A 156 -0.50 -28.04 -7.23
CA LEU A 156 -0.53 -26.60 -6.95
C LEU A 156 0.90 -26.01 -6.87
N ARG A 157 1.84 -26.76 -6.27
CA ARG A 157 3.27 -26.40 -6.17
C ARG A 157 4.00 -26.27 -7.51
N ARG A 158 3.44 -26.74 -8.62
CA ARG A 158 3.99 -26.60 -9.98
C ARG A 158 3.23 -25.59 -10.83
N MET A 159 2.16 -25.01 -10.29
CA MET A 159 1.41 -23.94 -10.95
C MET A 159 2.11 -22.59 -10.68
N SER A 160 1.95 -21.64 -11.60
CA SER A 160 2.35 -20.26 -11.30
C SER A 160 1.48 -19.69 -10.18
N SER A 161 2.01 -18.73 -9.43
CA SER A 161 1.33 -18.12 -8.29
C SER A 161 -0.03 -17.51 -8.68
N GLU A 162 -0.13 -16.97 -9.90
CA GLU A 162 -1.36 -16.39 -10.45
C GLU A 162 -2.41 -17.48 -10.72
N ARG A 163 -1.99 -18.61 -11.29
CA ARG A 163 -2.90 -19.75 -11.52
C ARG A 163 -3.34 -20.39 -10.22
N ALA A 164 -2.44 -20.47 -9.23
CA ALA A 164 -2.78 -20.97 -7.90
C ALA A 164 -3.77 -20.04 -7.19
N TRP A 165 -3.60 -18.72 -7.31
CA TRP A 165 -4.55 -17.74 -6.81
C TRP A 165 -5.95 -17.95 -7.40
N ILE A 166 -6.04 -18.02 -8.73
CA ILE A 166 -7.32 -18.23 -9.43
C ILE A 166 -7.96 -19.56 -9.02
N ALA A 167 -7.19 -20.64 -8.96
CA ALA A 167 -7.72 -21.95 -8.56
C ALA A 167 -8.29 -21.95 -7.14
N ILE A 168 -7.64 -21.27 -6.20
CA ILE A 168 -8.16 -21.12 -4.84
C ILE A 168 -9.41 -20.24 -4.83
N GLU A 169 -9.41 -19.14 -5.59
CA GLU A 169 -10.55 -18.24 -5.74
C GLU A 169 -11.78 -18.95 -6.33
N GLU A 170 -11.61 -19.86 -7.28
CA GLU A 170 -12.72 -20.62 -7.88
C GLU A 170 -13.29 -21.71 -6.97
N LEU A 171 -12.50 -22.18 -6.00
CA LEU A 171 -12.91 -23.21 -5.04
C LEU A 171 -13.49 -22.65 -3.73
N ALA A 172 -13.18 -21.39 -3.44
CA ALA A 172 -13.63 -20.63 -2.29
C ALA A 172 -15.01 -20.01 -2.56
#